data_AF-A0A7S4BX38-F1
#
_entry.id   AF-A0A7S4BX38-F1
#
_cell.length_a   1.000
_cell.length_b   1.000
_cell.length_c   1.000
_cell.angle_alpha   90.00
_cell.angle_beta   90.00
_cell.angle_gamma   90.00
#
_symmetry.space_group_name_H-M   'P 1'
#
loop_
_entity.id
_entity.type
_entity.pdbx_description
1 polymer ?
#
loop_
_entity_poly.entity_id
_entity_poly.type
_entity_poly.pdbx_seq_one_letter_code
_entity_poly.pdbx_strand_id
1 'polypeptide(L)'
;MGGVELGMMSTTTDRSVALGFAAGAGGAGRNDGKCSMILQIRMGMVDRGAEVSFLSQFPAEKEILFGPLTGLEVVSTPFLEKAGGEEGADVIVVELRLSTNQRSMPIEQVISKLKTSHLDLVKLMLDRFEIVGVPERMLSPLLRLKSKADSADGAWFNVPANFQESTKQVFDARESVFQALFNTPDSEGVDHERVAAACAQEGRHEVAIKLLRHAQFECAKGDTDEARIASWMVGQQQLRSPWPATFVELVAASAEQLAQLVRQAVQQLGERDALVDGKRVMAYDKQACRWSPASIVRVRSSDKESIDVLANGWQKLAVERSDICVVSEGGVGAALRA
;
A
#
# COMPACT_ATOMS: atom_id res chain seq x y z
N MET A 1 -25.84 20.58 -8.89
CA MET A 1 -25.57 21.95 -9.41
C MET A 1 -25.11 22.79 -8.24
N GLY A 2 -24.24 23.76 -8.46
CA GLY A 2 -23.65 24.56 -7.39
C GLY A 2 -22.96 25.81 -7.90
N GLY A 3 -22.43 26.61 -6.97
CA GLY A 3 -21.76 27.88 -7.27
C GLY A 3 -20.82 28.29 -6.15
N VAL A 4 -20.20 29.46 -6.31
CA VAL A 4 -19.34 30.07 -5.30
C VAL A 4 -19.89 31.47 -5.02
N GLU A 5 -20.21 31.75 -3.77
CA GLU A 5 -20.58 33.10 -3.33
C GLU A 5 -19.30 33.92 -3.17
N LEU A 6 -19.19 35.01 -3.93
CA LEU A 6 -17.98 35.83 -3.97
C LEU A 6 -17.93 36.84 -2.81
N GLY A 7 -19.09 37.28 -2.32
CA GLY A 7 -19.22 38.21 -1.21
C GLY A 7 -19.35 37.51 0.14
N MET A 8 -19.46 38.31 1.21
CA MET A 8 -19.93 37.78 2.48
C MET A 8 -21.41 37.41 2.35
N MET A 9 -21.78 36.25 2.87
CA MET A 9 -23.15 35.76 2.82
C MET A 9 -23.78 35.85 4.21
N SER A 10 -24.70 36.81 4.37
CA SER A 10 -25.49 36.98 5.59
C SER A 10 -26.73 36.09 5.54
N THR A 11 -26.98 35.36 6.62
CA THR A 11 -28.08 34.39 6.74
C THR A 11 -28.70 34.48 8.13
N THR A 12 -29.90 33.93 8.31
CA THR A 12 -30.59 33.91 9.61
C THR A 12 -30.99 32.50 9.99
N THR A 13 -30.98 32.21 11.29
CA THR A 13 -31.58 30.98 11.84
C THR A 13 -33.10 31.10 12.03
N ASP A 14 -33.66 32.31 11.93
CA ASP A 14 -35.09 32.56 12.06
C ASP A 14 -35.79 32.53 10.69
N ARG A 15 -36.57 31.48 10.45
CA ARG A 15 -37.30 31.29 9.19
C ARG A 15 -38.28 32.44 8.91
N SER A 16 -38.87 33.04 9.94
CA SER A 16 -39.84 34.13 9.77
C SER A 16 -39.17 35.40 9.22
N VAL A 17 -37.94 35.68 9.65
CA VAL A 17 -37.12 36.79 9.16
C VAL A 17 -36.75 36.55 7.69
N ALA A 18 -36.28 35.35 7.34
CA ALA A 18 -35.97 34.99 5.95
C ALA A 18 -37.19 35.13 5.01
N LEU A 19 -38.36 34.68 5.45
CA LEU A 19 -39.61 34.85 4.71
C LEU A 19 -40.00 36.33 4.57
N GLY A 20 -39.76 37.16 5.59
CA GLY A 20 -39.96 38.60 5.54
C GLY A 20 -39.12 39.28 4.45
N PHE A 21 -37.85 38.90 4.32
CA PHE A 21 -36.98 39.36 3.22
C PHE A 21 -37.47 38.88 1.86
N ALA A 22 -37.89 37.60 1.74
CA ALA A 22 -38.41 37.04 0.50
C ALA A 22 -39.75 37.67 0.06
N ALA A 23 -40.57 38.14 1.00
CA ALA A 23 -41.87 38.77 0.77
C ALA A 23 -41.80 40.29 0.47
N GLY A 24 -40.60 40.90 0.51
CA GLY A 24 -40.41 42.33 0.20
C GLY A 24 -40.69 43.28 1.37
N ALA A 25 -40.74 42.78 2.62
CA ALA A 25 -40.92 43.64 3.81
C ALA A 25 -39.67 44.50 4.14
N GLY A 26 -38.52 44.19 3.53
CA GLY A 26 -37.22 44.87 3.74
C GLY A 26 -36.96 46.08 2.84
N GLY A 27 -37.97 46.90 2.54
CA GLY A 27 -37.79 48.20 1.87
C GLY A 27 -37.66 48.20 0.33
N ALA A 28 -37.72 47.05 -0.33
CA ALA A 28 -37.90 46.97 -1.78
C ALA A 28 -39.38 46.66 -2.06
N GLY A 29 -40.06 47.54 -2.81
CA GLY A 29 -41.52 47.56 -2.97
C GLY A 29 -42.19 46.22 -3.31
N ARG A 30 -43.51 46.16 -3.08
CA ARG A 30 -44.41 45.02 -3.35
C ARG A 30 -43.98 44.26 -4.61
N ASN A 31 -43.70 42.97 -4.45
CA ASN A 31 -43.43 42.05 -5.55
C ASN A 31 -44.73 41.78 -6.31
N ASP A 32 -45.09 42.69 -7.22
CA ASP A 32 -46.19 42.53 -8.16
C ASP A 32 -45.83 41.41 -9.17
N GLY A 33 -46.00 40.15 -8.76
CA GLY A 33 -45.93 38.97 -9.63
C GLY A 33 -44.56 38.30 -9.79
N LYS A 34 -43.57 38.57 -8.93
CA LYS A 34 -42.26 37.89 -8.95
C LYS A 34 -42.17 36.80 -7.88
N CYS A 35 -41.80 35.58 -8.29
CA CYS A 35 -41.53 34.48 -7.36
C CYS A 35 -40.16 34.70 -6.69
N SER A 36 -40.12 34.72 -5.36
CA SER A 36 -38.90 34.86 -4.57
C SER A 36 -38.30 33.51 -4.23
N MET A 37 -37.02 33.49 -3.84
CA MET A 37 -36.27 32.28 -3.51
C MET A 37 -35.76 32.33 -2.08
N ILE A 38 -35.87 31.20 -1.37
CA ILE A 38 -35.24 30.96 -0.08
C ILE A 38 -34.17 29.90 -0.23
N LEU A 39 -32.97 30.22 0.25
CA LEU A 39 -31.86 29.29 0.34
C LEU A 39 -31.87 28.65 1.72
N GLN A 40 -32.31 27.40 1.81
CA GLN A 40 -32.32 26.66 3.06
C GLN A 40 -31.00 25.93 3.24
N ILE A 41 -30.17 26.42 4.16
CA ILE A 41 -28.81 25.93 4.33
C ILE A 41 -28.73 24.89 5.44
N ARG A 42 -28.21 23.70 5.12
CA ARG A 42 -27.85 22.68 6.11
C ARG A 42 -26.40 22.87 6.53
N MET A 43 -26.19 23.26 7.79
CA MET A 43 -24.84 23.45 8.35
C MET A 43 -24.29 22.13 8.92
N GLY A 44 -23.06 21.78 8.53
CA GLY A 44 -22.30 20.71 9.14
C GLY A 44 -21.53 21.16 10.39
N MET A 45 -20.88 20.22 11.08
CA MET A 45 -19.96 20.55 12.19
C MET A 45 -18.73 21.35 11.74
N VAL A 46 -18.32 21.20 10.47
CA VAL A 46 -17.10 21.78 9.90
C VAL A 46 -17.38 23.09 9.16
N ASP A 47 -18.49 23.16 8.43
CA ASP A 47 -18.85 24.29 7.58
C ASP A 47 -19.78 25.27 8.31
N ARG A 48 -19.25 25.95 9.33
CA ARG A 48 -20.01 26.87 10.20
C ARG A 48 -19.72 28.33 9.87
N GLY A 49 -20.77 29.13 9.78
CA GLY A 49 -20.68 30.59 9.76
C GLY A 49 -20.50 31.14 11.17
N ALA A 50 -20.09 32.40 11.26
CA ALA A 50 -19.97 33.11 12.52
C ALA A 50 -21.34 33.64 12.96
N GLU A 51 -21.73 33.37 14.20
CA GLU A 51 -22.88 34.02 14.83
C GLU A 51 -22.46 35.44 15.23
N VAL A 52 -23.17 36.45 14.73
CA VAL A 52 -22.75 37.85 14.85
C VAL A 52 -23.82 38.75 15.47
N SER A 53 -24.88 38.21 16.09
CA SER A 53 -25.92 39.04 16.72
C SER A 53 -25.37 40.01 17.76
N PHE A 54 -24.27 39.65 18.45
CA PHE A 54 -23.65 40.54 19.44
C PHE A 54 -22.97 41.78 18.82
N LEU A 55 -22.65 41.74 17.52
CA LEU A 55 -22.05 42.85 16.75
C LEU A 55 -23.02 43.47 15.74
N SER A 56 -24.12 42.79 15.43
CA SER A 56 -25.06 43.21 14.39
C SER A 56 -25.85 44.45 14.82
N GLN A 57 -26.16 45.32 13.84
CA GLN A 57 -27.09 46.43 14.04
C GLN A 57 -28.51 45.94 14.32
N PHE A 58 -28.84 44.70 13.93
CA PHE A 58 -30.12 44.05 14.14
C PHE A 58 -29.95 42.71 14.90
N PRO A 59 -29.60 42.72 16.20
CA PRO A 59 -29.33 41.50 16.96
C PRO A 59 -30.47 40.48 16.95
N ALA A 60 -31.71 40.97 16.85
CA ALA A 60 -32.93 40.16 16.82
C ALA A 60 -33.05 39.27 15.57
N GLU A 61 -32.29 39.57 14.49
CA GLU A 61 -32.30 38.79 13.25
C GLU A 61 -31.50 37.49 13.34
N LYS A 62 -30.77 37.24 14.44
CA LYS A 62 -30.00 35.99 14.67
C LYS A 62 -29.10 35.64 13.49
N GLU A 63 -28.29 36.63 13.11
CA GLU A 63 -27.47 36.60 11.91
C GLU A 63 -26.31 35.60 12.04
N ILE A 64 -26.18 34.73 11.03
CA ILE A 64 -25.03 33.86 10.78
C ILE A 64 -24.34 34.34 9.50
N LEU A 65 -23.09 34.76 9.63
CA LEU A 65 -22.29 35.31 8.54
C LEU A 65 -21.27 34.28 8.04
N PHE A 66 -21.23 34.07 6.73
CA PHE A 66 -20.20 33.28 6.06
C PHE A 66 -19.21 34.19 5.33
N GLY A 67 -17.93 33.78 5.33
CA GLY A 67 -16.87 34.51 4.63
C GLY A 67 -17.02 34.44 3.10
N PRO A 68 -16.26 35.29 2.37
CA PRO A 68 -16.23 35.25 0.91
C PRO A 68 -15.71 33.91 0.39
N LEU A 69 -16.05 33.61 -0.86
CA LEU A 69 -15.72 32.36 -1.55
C LEU A 69 -16.35 31.11 -0.93
N THR A 70 -17.52 31.26 -0.31
CA THR A 70 -18.27 30.11 0.24
C THR A 70 -18.82 29.26 -0.91
N GLY A 71 -18.46 27.97 -0.94
CA GLY A 71 -18.98 27.02 -1.92
C GLY A 71 -20.41 26.60 -1.58
N LEU A 72 -21.29 26.62 -2.58
CA LEU A 72 -22.71 26.28 -2.48
C LEU A 72 -23.02 25.06 -3.34
N GLU A 73 -23.62 24.04 -2.74
CA GLU A 73 -24.10 22.84 -3.44
C GLU A 73 -25.61 22.68 -3.22
N VAL A 74 -26.38 22.57 -4.32
CA VAL A 74 -27.81 22.24 -4.26
C VAL A 74 -27.97 20.75 -3.98
N VAL A 75 -28.60 20.42 -2.85
CA VAL A 75 -28.69 19.03 -2.35
C VAL A 75 -30.07 18.39 -2.57
N SER A 76 -31.08 19.16 -2.96
CA SER A 76 -32.41 18.65 -3.25
C SER A 76 -33.04 19.31 -4.46
N THR A 77 -34.11 18.70 -5.00
CA THR A 77 -34.96 19.34 -6.00
C THR A 77 -35.71 20.51 -5.35
N PRO A 78 -35.65 21.73 -5.90
CA PRO A 78 -36.39 22.88 -5.38
C PRO A 78 -37.90 22.61 -5.30
N PHE A 79 -38.55 23.16 -4.28
CA PHE A 79 -40.00 23.03 -4.08
C PHE A 79 -40.64 24.38 -3.73
N LEU A 80 -41.95 24.48 -3.93
CA LEU A 80 -42.72 25.69 -3.61
C LEU A 80 -43.28 25.62 -2.19
N GLU A 81 -43.20 26.74 -1.49
CA GLU A 81 -43.77 26.95 -0.16
C GLU A 81 -44.56 28.27 -0.10
N LYS A 82 -45.64 28.30 0.68
CA LYS A 82 -46.45 29.50 0.90
C LYS A 82 -45.88 30.35 2.04
N ALA A 83 -45.47 31.59 1.73
CA ALA A 83 -45.03 32.56 2.74
C ALA A 83 -46.23 33.22 3.43
N GLY A 84 -46.44 32.93 4.73
CA GLY A 84 -47.49 33.57 5.55
C GLY A 84 -48.77 32.75 5.75
N GLY A 85 -48.75 31.43 5.48
CA GLY A 85 -49.92 30.55 5.62
C GLY A 85 -50.64 30.30 4.29
N GLU A 86 -51.85 29.73 4.33
CA GLU A 86 -52.58 29.27 3.13
C GLU A 86 -52.90 30.38 2.10
N GLU A 87 -53.00 31.63 2.55
CA GLU A 87 -53.24 32.81 1.71
C GLU A 87 -51.95 33.52 1.25
N GLY A 88 -50.78 32.92 1.51
CA GLY A 88 -49.46 33.48 1.24
C GLY A 88 -49.00 33.46 -0.21
N ALA A 89 -47.94 34.22 -0.49
CA ALA A 89 -47.26 34.19 -1.79
C ALA A 89 -46.40 32.91 -1.94
N ASP A 90 -46.27 32.40 -3.17
CA ASP A 90 -45.42 31.25 -3.47
C ASP A 90 -43.93 31.62 -3.51
N VAL A 91 -43.12 30.86 -2.78
CA VAL A 91 -41.67 31.02 -2.66
C VAL A 91 -40.98 29.72 -3.04
N ILE A 92 -39.92 29.79 -3.85
CA ILE A 92 -39.09 28.63 -4.19
C ILE A 92 -38.08 28.40 -3.08
N VAL A 93 -38.11 27.23 -2.47
CA VAL A 93 -37.12 26.79 -1.47
C VAL A 93 -36.10 25.90 -2.16
N VAL A 94 -34.82 26.27 -2.01
CA VAL A 94 -33.68 25.50 -2.51
C VAL A 94 -32.85 25.06 -1.31
N GLU A 95 -32.74 23.75 -1.09
CA GLU A 95 -31.85 23.26 -0.04
C GLU A 95 -30.39 23.24 -0.51
N LEU A 96 -29.53 23.81 0.32
CA LEU A 96 -28.10 23.94 0.08
C LEU A 96 -27.27 23.24 1.16
N ARG A 97 -26.11 22.75 0.75
CA ARG A 97 -24.97 22.43 1.63
C ARG A 97 -23.82 23.39 1.32
N LEU A 98 -23.14 23.84 2.38
CA LEU A 98 -21.99 24.71 2.25
C LEU A 98 -20.68 23.93 2.33
N SER A 99 -19.67 24.47 1.65
CA SER A 99 -18.27 24.15 1.88
C SER A 99 -17.53 25.45 2.19
N THR A 100 -17.13 25.62 3.45
CA THR A 100 -16.24 26.71 3.88
C THR A 100 -14.79 26.22 4.01
N ASN A 101 -14.53 24.99 3.56
CA ASN A 101 -13.25 24.32 3.69
C ASN A 101 -12.14 25.02 2.90
N GLN A 102 -11.39 25.89 3.58
CA GLN A 102 -10.17 26.56 3.10
C GLN A 102 -8.92 25.66 3.17
N ARG A 103 -9.04 24.32 3.15
CA ARG A 103 -7.87 23.41 3.01
C ARG A 103 -7.22 23.48 1.61
N SER A 104 -7.41 24.58 0.88
CA SER A 104 -6.47 24.94 -0.17
C SER A 104 -5.12 25.17 0.50
N MET A 105 -4.21 24.22 0.33
CA MET A 105 -2.82 24.43 0.70
C MET A 105 -2.32 25.73 0.06
N PRO A 106 -1.46 26.51 0.73
CA PRO A 106 -0.73 27.61 0.12
C PRO A 106 -0.09 27.17 -1.19
N ILE A 107 0.01 28.08 -2.16
CA ILE A 107 0.54 27.79 -3.50
C ILE A 107 1.92 27.12 -3.39
N GLU A 108 2.75 27.54 -2.45
CA GLU A 108 4.08 26.99 -2.18
C GLU A 108 4.03 25.52 -1.73
N GLN A 109 3.02 25.17 -0.93
CA GLN A 109 2.80 23.79 -0.46
C GLN A 109 2.23 22.90 -1.56
N VAL A 110 1.35 23.44 -2.42
CA VAL A 110 0.88 22.73 -3.63
C VAL A 110 2.06 22.48 -4.57
N ILE A 111 2.89 23.50 -4.79
CA ILE A 111 4.09 23.43 -5.63
C ILE A 111 5.09 22.40 -5.09
N SER A 112 5.20 22.26 -3.77
CA SER A 112 6.19 21.36 -3.14
C SER A 112 5.68 19.92 -2.94
N LYS A 113 4.42 19.63 -3.27
CA LYS A 113 3.82 18.31 -2.98
C LYS A 113 4.50 17.18 -3.73
N LEU A 114 4.82 17.36 -5.01
CA LEU A 114 5.51 16.34 -5.80
C LEU A 114 6.96 16.17 -5.36
N LYS A 115 7.66 17.25 -4.99
CA LYS A 115 8.98 17.18 -4.35
C LYS A 115 8.93 16.36 -3.06
N THR A 116 7.93 16.61 -2.21
CA THR A 116 7.74 15.88 -0.94
C THR A 116 7.53 14.39 -1.20
N SER A 117 6.62 14.04 -2.10
CA SER A 117 6.36 12.66 -2.51
C SER A 117 7.63 11.95 -3.04
N HIS A 118 8.43 12.66 -3.84
CA HIS A 118 9.70 12.14 -4.34
C HIS A 118 10.72 11.91 -3.20
N LEU A 119 10.87 12.86 -2.29
CA LEU A 119 11.75 12.72 -1.12
C LEU A 119 11.31 11.58 -0.19
N ASP A 120 10.00 11.39 0.00
CA ASP A 120 9.43 10.29 0.77
C ASP A 120 9.78 8.93 0.13
N LEU A 121 9.72 8.83 -1.21
CA LEU A 121 10.15 7.63 -1.94
C LEU A 121 11.64 7.34 -1.73
N VAL A 122 12.51 8.35 -1.87
CA VAL A 122 13.95 8.20 -1.67
C VAL A 122 14.24 7.75 -0.24
N LYS A 123 13.58 8.37 0.74
CA LYS A 123 13.73 8.03 2.15
C LYS A 123 13.29 6.61 2.44
N LEU A 124 12.14 6.17 1.92
CA LEU A 124 11.65 4.81 2.09
C LEU A 124 12.68 3.76 1.61
N MET A 125 13.35 4.03 0.49
CA MET A 125 14.38 3.13 -0.04
C MET A 125 15.66 3.16 0.80
N LEU A 126 16.09 4.34 1.26
CA LEU A 126 17.25 4.47 2.15
C LEU A 126 17.02 3.77 3.49
N ASP A 127 15.92 4.07 4.16
CA ASP A 127 15.56 3.51 5.47
C ASP A 127 15.58 1.98 5.42
N ARG A 128 15.07 1.37 4.32
CA ARG A 128 15.11 -0.08 4.14
C ARG A 128 16.54 -0.63 4.16
N PHE A 129 17.47 -0.01 3.45
CA PHE A 129 18.85 -0.47 3.37
C PHE A 129 19.64 -0.20 4.66
N GLU A 130 19.37 0.92 5.33
CA GLU A 130 19.99 1.26 6.61
C GLU A 130 19.57 0.27 7.70
N ILE A 131 18.27 -0.08 7.79
CA ILE A 131 17.74 -1.04 8.77
C ILE A 131 18.42 -2.41 8.64
N VAL A 132 18.69 -2.85 7.42
CA VAL A 132 19.29 -4.17 7.16
C VAL A 132 20.81 -4.17 7.24
N GLY A 133 21.44 -3.01 7.49
CA GLY A 133 22.87 -2.89 7.72
C GLY A 133 23.72 -2.76 6.45
N VAL A 134 23.19 -2.16 5.38
CA VAL A 134 24.02 -1.82 4.21
C VAL A 134 24.92 -0.62 4.55
N PRO A 135 26.24 -0.69 4.31
CA PRO A 135 27.16 0.41 4.59
C PRO A 135 26.82 1.68 3.79
N GLU A 136 26.97 2.84 4.42
CA GLU A 136 26.65 4.15 3.83
C GLU A 136 27.34 4.40 2.47
N ARG A 137 28.57 3.89 2.29
CA ARG A 137 29.31 3.99 1.02
C ARG A 137 28.54 3.39 -0.17
N MET A 138 27.79 2.32 0.04
CA MET A 138 26.98 1.67 -0.99
C MET A 138 25.67 2.41 -1.24
N LEU A 139 25.20 3.21 -0.27
CA LEU A 139 23.99 4.03 -0.38
C LEU A 139 24.24 5.37 -1.09
N SER A 140 25.48 5.65 -1.47
CA SER A 140 25.87 6.89 -2.15
C SER A 140 25.01 7.26 -3.37
N PRO A 141 24.50 6.32 -4.22
CA PRO A 141 23.60 6.68 -5.31
C PRO A 141 22.29 7.33 -4.81
N LEU A 142 21.69 6.77 -3.76
CA LEU A 142 20.44 7.27 -3.17
C LEU A 142 20.67 8.56 -2.36
N LEU A 143 21.77 8.65 -1.61
CA LEU A 143 22.13 9.85 -0.85
C LEU A 143 22.37 11.06 -1.76
N ARG A 144 23.00 10.85 -2.92
CA ARG A 144 23.17 11.90 -3.94
C ARG A 144 21.84 12.38 -4.50
N LEU A 145 20.90 11.47 -4.77
CA LEU A 145 19.57 11.85 -5.25
C LEU A 145 18.79 12.62 -4.19
N LYS A 146 18.84 12.18 -2.92
CA LYS A 146 18.25 12.91 -1.80
C LYS A 146 18.78 14.33 -1.72
N SER A 147 20.11 14.50 -1.68
CA SER A 147 20.74 15.83 -1.63
C SER A 147 20.39 16.70 -2.84
N LYS A 148 20.38 16.13 -4.04
CA LYS A 148 19.97 16.82 -5.27
C LYS A 148 18.51 17.30 -5.17
N ALA A 149 17.60 16.42 -4.75
CA ALA A 149 16.18 16.75 -4.60
C ALA A 149 15.94 17.79 -3.51
N ASP A 150 16.64 17.71 -2.37
CA ASP A 150 16.57 18.69 -1.28
C ASP A 150 16.94 20.10 -1.77
N SER A 151 17.99 20.21 -2.58
CA SER A 151 18.46 21.48 -3.16
C SER A 151 17.65 22.00 -4.35
N ALA A 152 16.81 21.15 -4.96
CA ALA A 152 16.04 21.51 -6.15
C ALA A 152 14.77 22.30 -5.79
N ASP A 153 14.32 23.17 -6.70
CA ASP A 153 13.06 23.90 -6.57
C ASP A 153 11.86 22.93 -6.65
N GLY A 154 10.85 23.13 -5.78
CA GLY A 154 9.60 22.38 -5.82
C GLY A 154 8.88 22.52 -7.16
N ALA A 155 8.95 23.69 -7.80
CA ALA A 155 8.33 23.93 -9.10
C ALA A 155 8.88 23.03 -10.21
N TRP A 156 10.15 22.63 -10.12
CA TRP A 156 10.78 21.73 -11.08
C TRP A 156 10.10 20.35 -11.14
N PHE A 157 9.61 19.86 -9.99
CA PHE A 157 8.91 18.57 -9.88
C PHE A 157 7.46 18.62 -10.37
N ASN A 158 6.89 19.80 -10.61
CA ASN A 158 5.53 19.90 -11.15
C ASN A 158 5.47 19.71 -12.67
N VAL A 159 6.62 19.63 -13.33
CA VAL A 159 6.71 19.22 -14.72
C VAL A 159 6.66 17.68 -14.77
N PRO A 160 5.64 17.07 -15.41
CA PRO A 160 5.45 15.60 -15.38
C PRO A 160 6.69 14.82 -15.85
N ALA A 161 7.37 15.29 -16.89
CA ALA A 161 8.58 14.65 -17.40
C ALA A 161 9.73 14.62 -16.37
N ASN A 162 9.92 15.73 -15.64
CA ASN A 162 10.95 15.84 -14.60
C ASN A 162 10.64 14.92 -13.40
N PHE A 163 9.37 14.85 -12.98
CA PHE A 163 8.95 13.97 -11.90
C PHE A 163 9.09 12.48 -12.28
N GLN A 164 8.69 12.12 -13.51
CA GLN A 164 8.85 10.76 -14.02
C GLN A 164 10.33 10.36 -14.09
N GLU A 165 11.17 11.23 -14.65
CA GLU A 165 12.61 10.97 -14.77
C GLU A 165 13.29 10.89 -13.40
N SER A 166 13.00 11.80 -12.48
CA SER A 166 13.55 11.73 -11.12
C SER A 166 13.09 10.48 -10.39
N THR A 167 11.83 10.07 -10.52
CA THR A 167 11.31 8.82 -9.94
C THR A 167 12.03 7.60 -10.52
N LYS A 168 12.24 7.56 -11.84
CA LYS A 168 13.01 6.49 -12.49
C LYS A 168 14.44 6.40 -11.95
N GLN A 169 15.11 7.55 -11.80
CA GLN A 169 16.46 7.62 -11.23
C GLN A 169 16.54 7.00 -9.83
N VAL A 170 15.49 7.08 -9.01
CA VAL A 170 15.46 6.45 -7.68
C VAL A 170 15.48 4.93 -7.78
N PHE A 171 14.72 4.34 -8.73
CA PHE A 171 14.76 2.90 -8.97
C PHE A 171 16.10 2.45 -9.56
N ASP A 172 16.68 3.22 -10.49
CA ASP A 172 18.00 2.94 -11.06
C ASP A 172 19.11 3.04 -9.99
N ALA A 173 18.99 3.99 -9.07
CA ALA A 173 19.89 4.12 -7.93
C ALA A 173 19.75 2.95 -6.95
N ARG A 174 18.53 2.50 -6.64
CA ARG A 174 18.30 1.28 -5.86
C ARG A 174 18.91 0.06 -6.52
N GLU A 175 18.77 -0.09 -7.84
CA GLU A 175 19.42 -1.19 -8.57
C GLU A 175 20.95 -1.10 -8.47
N SER A 176 21.51 0.11 -8.55
CA SER A 176 22.95 0.33 -8.38
C SER A 176 23.45 -0.12 -6.99
N VAL A 177 22.62 0.02 -5.93
CA VAL A 177 22.94 -0.52 -4.60
C VAL A 177 23.02 -2.04 -4.63
N PHE A 178 22.06 -2.73 -5.26
CA PHE A 178 22.12 -4.19 -5.40
C PHE A 178 23.31 -4.65 -6.23
N GLN A 179 23.64 -3.94 -7.30
CA GLN A 179 24.83 -4.23 -8.09
C GLN A 179 26.12 -4.02 -7.28
N ALA A 180 26.18 -2.99 -6.43
CA ALA A 180 27.32 -2.81 -5.52
C ALA A 180 27.45 -3.95 -4.51
N LEU A 181 26.33 -4.38 -3.91
CA LEU A 181 26.27 -5.55 -3.02
C LEU A 181 26.70 -6.82 -3.74
N PHE A 182 26.29 -7.00 -4.99
CA PHE A 182 26.70 -8.13 -5.81
C PHE A 182 28.19 -8.08 -6.13
N ASN A 183 28.74 -6.92 -6.50
CA ASN A 183 30.13 -6.82 -6.94
C ASN A 183 31.14 -6.86 -5.79
N THR A 184 30.76 -6.35 -4.61
CA THR A 184 31.63 -6.22 -3.43
C THR A 184 30.96 -6.76 -2.17
N PRO A 185 30.58 -8.06 -2.15
CA PRO A 185 29.81 -8.66 -1.07
C PRO A 185 30.58 -8.70 0.26
N ASP A 186 31.90 -8.83 0.23
CA ASP A 186 32.84 -8.90 1.36
C ASP A 186 33.15 -7.55 2.02
N SER A 187 32.36 -6.53 1.67
CA SER A 187 32.53 -5.18 2.18
C SER A 187 32.46 -5.13 3.71
N GLU A 188 33.49 -4.56 4.34
CA GLU A 188 33.49 -4.30 5.78
C GLU A 188 32.21 -3.56 6.23
N GLY A 189 31.61 -4.06 7.30
CA GLY A 189 30.37 -3.53 7.89
C GLY A 189 29.07 -4.11 7.34
N VAL A 190 29.10 -5.00 6.33
CA VAL A 190 27.89 -5.65 5.80
C VAL A 190 27.45 -6.79 6.74
N ASP A 191 26.19 -6.71 7.21
CA ASP A 191 25.50 -7.86 7.82
C ASP A 191 25.01 -8.80 6.72
N HIS A 192 25.87 -9.73 6.31
CA HIS A 192 25.63 -10.62 5.17
C HIS A 192 24.33 -11.40 5.26
N GLU A 193 23.92 -11.85 6.46
CA GLU A 193 22.69 -12.60 6.65
C GLU A 193 21.45 -11.70 6.48
N ARG A 194 21.43 -10.55 7.18
CA ARG A 194 20.28 -9.63 7.10
C ARG A 194 20.13 -9.01 5.71
N VAL A 195 21.24 -8.61 5.10
CA VAL A 195 21.23 -8.04 3.75
C VAL A 195 20.84 -9.11 2.72
N ALA A 196 21.29 -10.35 2.86
CA ALA A 196 20.85 -11.45 1.99
C ALA A 196 19.35 -11.72 2.13
N ALA A 197 18.81 -11.70 3.35
CA ALA A 197 17.36 -11.85 3.58
C ALA A 197 16.57 -10.74 2.89
N ALA A 198 17.03 -9.49 3.01
CA ALA A 198 16.42 -8.35 2.33
C ALA A 198 16.45 -8.50 0.80
N CYS A 199 17.58 -8.93 0.23
CA CYS A 199 17.71 -9.20 -1.20
C CYS A 199 16.76 -10.33 -1.65
N ALA A 200 16.65 -11.41 -0.87
CA ALA A 200 15.74 -12.51 -1.16
C ALA A 200 14.27 -12.08 -1.15
N GLN A 201 13.86 -11.22 -0.20
CA GLN A 201 12.51 -10.64 -0.18
C GLN A 201 12.18 -9.78 -1.42
N GLU A 202 13.20 -9.20 -2.05
CA GLU A 202 13.05 -8.42 -3.28
C GLU A 202 13.14 -9.27 -4.55
N GLY A 203 13.32 -10.58 -4.44
CA GLY A 203 13.52 -11.46 -5.59
C GLY A 203 14.93 -11.40 -6.18
N ARG A 204 15.90 -10.79 -5.47
CA ARG A 204 17.32 -10.73 -5.86
C ARG A 204 18.08 -11.95 -5.31
N HIS A 205 17.68 -13.14 -5.75
CA HIS A 205 18.19 -14.41 -5.22
C HIS A 205 19.69 -14.63 -5.46
N GLU A 206 20.21 -14.27 -6.64
CA GLU A 206 21.64 -14.36 -6.94
C GLU A 206 22.50 -13.50 -6.01
N VAL A 207 22.04 -12.27 -5.71
CA VAL A 207 22.72 -11.36 -4.78
C VAL A 207 22.70 -11.92 -3.37
N ALA A 208 21.54 -12.46 -2.95
CA ALA A 208 21.41 -13.11 -1.65
C ALA A 208 22.37 -14.31 -1.51
N ILE A 209 22.44 -15.19 -2.50
CA ILE A 209 23.37 -16.34 -2.50
C ILE A 209 24.81 -15.85 -2.38
N LYS A 210 25.19 -14.84 -3.16
CA LYS A 210 26.55 -14.31 -3.14
C LYS A 210 26.91 -13.72 -1.78
N LEU A 211 26.01 -12.97 -1.15
CA LEU A 211 26.20 -12.47 0.22
C LEU A 211 26.33 -13.61 1.24
N LEU A 212 25.51 -14.65 1.12
CA LEU A 212 25.55 -15.81 2.01
C LEU A 212 26.84 -16.63 1.89
N ARG A 213 27.55 -16.60 0.76
CA ARG A 213 28.87 -17.23 0.64
C ARG A 213 29.90 -16.60 1.58
N HIS A 214 29.77 -15.30 1.84
CA HIS A 214 30.63 -14.55 2.77
C HIS A 214 30.14 -14.58 4.22
N ALA A 215 28.91 -15.06 4.46
CA ALA A 215 28.43 -15.31 5.81
C ALA A 215 29.13 -16.55 6.41
N GLN A 216 29.49 -16.45 7.69
CA GLN A 216 30.13 -17.53 8.43
C GLN A 216 29.06 -18.44 9.04
N PHE A 217 28.81 -19.57 8.38
CA PHE A 217 27.94 -20.64 8.91
C PHE A 217 28.79 -21.80 9.43
N GLU A 218 28.34 -22.43 10.51
CA GLU A 218 28.94 -23.68 10.99
C GLU A 218 28.65 -24.81 10.01
N CYS A 219 29.68 -25.56 9.58
CA CYS A 219 29.53 -26.66 8.62
C CYS A 219 30.58 -27.75 8.84
N ALA A 220 30.32 -28.95 8.32
CA ALA A 220 31.26 -30.05 8.34
C ALA A 220 32.49 -29.73 7.48
N LYS A 221 33.65 -30.24 7.90
CA LYS A 221 34.93 -29.96 7.27
C LYS A 221 34.97 -30.59 5.85
N GLY A 222 35.02 -29.76 4.81
CA GLY A 222 35.14 -30.21 3.41
C GLY A 222 33.91 -29.96 2.52
N ASP A 223 32.84 -29.39 3.04
CA ASP A 223 31.65 -29.04 2.26
C ASP A 223 31.87 -27.79 1.38
N THR A 224 31.23 -27.75 0.21
CA THR A 224 31.20 -26.57 -0.66
C THR A 224 30.42 -25.42 0.00
N ASP A 225 30.66 -24.18 -0.42
CA ASP A 225 29.92 -23.03 0.09
C ASP A 225 28.41 -23.20 -0.14
N GLU A 226 28.01 -23.78 -1.28
CA GLU A 226 26.62 -24.09 -1.61
C GLU A 226 26.01 -25.12 -0.67
N ALA A 227 26.73 -26.20 -0.36
CA ALA A 227 26.27 -27.23 0.58
C ALA A 227 26.12 -26.66 2.00
N ARG A 228 27.03 -25.76 2.41
CA ARG A 228 26.97 -25.03 3.67
C ARG A 228 25.72 -24.14 3.75
N ILE A 229 25.49 -23.31 2.74
CA ILE A 229 24.33 -22.41 2.68
C ILE A 229 23.02 -23.21 2.67
N ALA A 230 22.94 -24.25 1.85
CA ALA A 230 21.76 -25.11 1.76
C ALA A 230 21.43 -25.77 3.11
N SER A 231 22.46 -26.29 3.80
CA SER A 231 22.31 -26.91 5.12
C SER A 231 21.85 -25.89 6.17
N TRP A 232 22.37 -24.66 6.13
CA TRP A 232 21.92 -23.58 7.02
C TRP A 232 20.45 -23.17 6.75
N MET A 233 20.07 -23.00 5.48
CA MET A 233 18.70 -22.65 5.09
C MET A 233 17.67 -23.69 5.54
N VAL A 234 18.03 -24.98 5.44
CA VAL A 234 17.15 -26.09 5.83
C VAL A 234 17.16 -26.31 7.34
N GLY A 235 18.34 -26.35 7.95
CA GLY A 235 18.50 -26.70 9.36
C GLY A 235 18.11 -25.58 10.31
N GLN A 236 18.64 -24.37 10.09
CA GLN A 236 18.44 -23.24 10.99
C GLN A 236 17.23 -22.40 10.59
N GLN A 237 17.16 -21.99 9.32
CA GLN A 237 16.09 -21.12 8.83
C GLN A 237 14.79 -21.87 8.51
N GLN A 238 14.85 -23.21 8.45
CA GLN A 238 13.72 -24.10 8.18
C GLN A 238 12.98 -23.70 6.89
N LEU A 239 13.72 -23.22 5.89
CA LEU A 239 13.21 -22.66 4.62
C LEU A 239 12.08 -21.64 4.78
N ARG A 240 11.92 -20.96 5.94
CA ARG A 240 10.93 -19.90 6.12
C ARG A 240 11.16 -18.75 5.14
N SER A 241 10.11 -17.99 4.86
CA SER A 241 10.24 -16.77 4.04
C SER A 241 11.40 -15.90 4.58
N PRO A 242 12.34 -15.44 3.73
CA PRO A 242 12.29 -15.38 2.26
C PRO A 242 13.07 -16.48 1.51
N TRP A 243 13.56 -17.51 2.20
CA TRP A 243 14.54 -18.46 1.67
C TRP A 243 14.08 -19.48 0.60
N PRO A 244 12.80 -19.84 0.43
CA PRO A 244 12.40 -20.87 -0.52
C PRO A 244 12.91 -20.68 -1.95
N ALA A 245 12.71 -19.48 -2.52
CA ALA A 245 13.12 -19.18 -3.89
C ALA A 245 14.65 -19.09 -4.02
N THR A 246 15.32 -18.51 -3.03
CA THR A 246 16.78 -18.46 -2.98
C THR A 246 17.40 -19.87 -2.88
N PHE A 247 16.74 -20.79 -2.17
CA PHE A 247 17.18 -22.19 -2.07
C PHE A 247 17.06 -22.91 -3.42
N VAL A 248 15.98 -22.70 -4.17
CA VAL A 248 15.84 -23.28 -5.53
C VAL A 248 16.94 -22.77 -6.45
N GLU A 249 17.17 -21.45 -6.45
CA GLU A 249 18.21 -20.82 -7.26
C GLU A 249 19.60 -21.38 -6.93
N LEU A 250 19.90 -21.56 -5.63
CA LEU A 250 21.15 -22.14 -5.15
C LEU A 250 21.33 -23.59 -5.64
N VAL A 251 20.26 -24.38 -5.60
CA VAL A 251 20.28 -25.79 -6.02
C VAL A 251 20.41 -25.95 -7.52
N ALA A 252 19.74 -25.10 -8.30
CA ALA A 252 19.82 -25.08 -9.75
C ALA A 252 21.27 -24.85 -10.24
N ALA A 253 22.05 -24.06 -9.49
CA ALA A 253 23.44 -23.75 -9.81
C ALA A 253 24.45 -24.89 -9.54
N SER A 254 24.08 -25.99 -8.87
CA SER A 254 25.03 -27.06 -8.49
C SER A 254 24.37 -28.45 -8.45
N ALA A 255 24.12 -29.00 -9.64
CA ALA A 255 23.19 -30.11 -9.87
C ALA A 255 23.57 -31.49 -9.29
N GLU A 256 24.86 -31.85 -9.14
CA GLU A 256 25.21 -33.24 -8.78
C GLU A 256 25.34 -33.50 -7.27
N GLN A 257 25.92 -32.57 -6.49
CA GLN A 257 26.09 -32.75 -5.03
C GLN A 257 24.88 -32.29 -4.22
N LEU A 258 24.14 -31.26 -4.68
CA LEU A 258 22.98 -30.75 -3.96
C LEU A 258 21.74 -31.65 -4.10
N ALA A 259 21.67 -32.54 -5.10
CA ALA A 259 20.54 -33.45 -5.27
C ALA A 259 20.36 -34.42 -4.08
N GLN A 260 21.44 -34.75 -3.35
CA GLN A 260 21.37 -35.57 -2.14
C GLN A 260 20.96 -34.74 -0.91
N LEU A 261 21.49 -33.51 -0.78
CA LEU A 261 21.10 -32.57 0.28
C LEU A 261 19.65 -32.13 0.15
N VAL A 262 19.17 -31.88 -1.06
CA VAL A 262 17.76 -31.59 -1.36
C VAL A 262 16.88 -32.76 -0.95
N ARG A 263 17.27 -34.00 -1.27
CA ARG A 263 16.53 -35.19 -0.83
C ARG A 263 16.48 -35.32 0.69
N GLN A 264 17.59 -35.08 1.38
CA GLN A 264 17.62 -35.09 2.85
C GLN A 264 16.80 -33.95 3.45
N ALA A 265 16.86 -32.74 2.88
CA ALA A 265 16.07 -31.60 3.31
C ALA A 265 14.57 -31.83 3.13
N VAL A 266 14.19 -32.37 1.96
CA VAL A 266 12.82 -32.80 1.64
C VAL A 266 12.32 -33.79 2.68
N GLN A 267 13.14 -34.80 3.01
CA GLN A 267 12.82 -35.83 3.99
C GLN A 267 12.66 -35.25 5.41
N GLN A 268 13.65 -34.49 5.90
CA GLN A 268 13.63 -33.90 7.25
C GLN A 268 12.47 -32.93 7.48
N LEU A 269 12.12 -32.14 6.45
CA LEU A 269 11.00 -31.20 6.53
C LEU A 269 9.66 -31.93 6.33
N GLY A 270 9.58 -32.94 5.45
CA GLY A 270 8.41 -33.79 5.24
C GLY A 270 8.05 -34.68 6.44
N GLU A 271 9.02 -35.04 7.29
CA GLU A 271 8.77 -35.71 8.57
C GLU A 271 8.04 -34.83 9.58
N ARG A 272 8.33 -33.52 9.57
CA ARG A 272 7.77 -32.52 10.51
C ARG A 272 6.36 -32.08 10.15
N ASP A 273 6.04 -32.12 8.87
CA ASP A 273 4.77 -31.63 8.37
C ASP A 273 3.66 -32.67 8.57
N ALA A 274 2.68 -32.34 9.42
CA ALA A 274 1.51 -33.19 9.61
C ALA A 274 0.74 -33.33 8.29
N LEU A 275 0.64 -34.55 7.78
CA LEU A 275 -0.15 -34.89 6.61
C LEU A 275 -1.58 -35.13 7.08
N VAL A 276 -2.47 -34.22 6.72
CA VAL A 276 -3.89 -34.26 7.06
C VAL A 276 -4.72 -34.04 5.80
N ASP A 277 -5.90 -34.64 5.76
CA ASP A 277 -6.82 -34.50 4.63
C ASP A 277 -7.14 -33.02 4.37
N GLY A 278 -7.16 -32.63 3.10
CA GLY A 278 -7.36 -31.26 2.65
C GLY A 278 -6.09 -30.39 2.62
N LYS A 279 -4.96 -30.86 3.15
CA LYS A 279 -3.72 -30.06 3.15
C LYS A 279 -3.13 -29.96 1.75
N ARG A 280 -2.69 -28.76 1.36
CA ARG A 280 -2.00 -28.51 0.08
C ARG A 280 -0.58 -29.07 0.14
N VAL A 281 -0.19 -29.77 -0.91
CA VAL A 281 1.11 -30.43 -1.06
C VAL A 281 1.63 -30.29 -2.50
N MET A 282 2.93 -30.50 -2.70
CA MET A 282 3.50 -30.87 -3.98
C MET A 282 3.69 -32.39 -3.96
N ALA A 283 3.27 -33.07 -5.02
CA ALA A 283 3.47 -34.50 -5.19
C ALA A 283 4.42 -34.76 -6.36
N TYR A 284 5.40 -35.64 -6.18
CA TYR A 284 6.33 -36.03 -7.22
C TYR A 284 5.72 -37.10 -8.11
N ASP A 285 5.57 -36.79 -9.39
CA ASP A 285 5.17 -37.75 -10.41
C ASP A 285 6.42 -38.46 -10.91
N LYS A 286 6.59 -39.73 -10.50
CA LYS A 286 7.71 -40.59 -10.91
C LYS A 286 7.74 -40.84 -12.42
N GLN A 287 6.60 -40.80 -13.11
CA GLN A 287 6.53 -41.04 -14.56
C GLN A 287 6.91 -39.80 -15.35
N ALA A 288 6.45 -38.64 -14.92
CA ALA A 288 6.76 -37.36 -15.55
C ALA A 288 8.04 -36.70 -14.99
N CYS A 289 8.69 -37.32 -14.00
CA CYS A 289 9.85 -36.81 -13.27
C CYS A 289 9.69 -35.35 -12.83
N ARG A 290 8.50 -34.98 -12.33
CA ARG A 290 8.18 -33.59 -11.96
C ARG A 290 7.33 -33.50 -10.70
N TRP A 291 7.51 -32.43 -9.94
CA TRP A 291 6.61 -32.07 -8.85
C TRP A 291 5.37 -31.34 -9.37
N SER A 292 4.20 -31.69 -8.87
CA SER A 292 2.93 -31.06 -9.25
C SER A 292 2.10 -30.66 -8.02
N PRO A 293 1.35 -29.54 -8.08
CA PRO A 293 0.45 -29.15 -6.99
C PRO A 293 -0.65 -30.19 -6.78
N ALA A 294 -0.89 -30.55 -5.52
CA ALA A 294 -1.91 -31.50 -5.14
C ALA A 294 -2.52 -31.17 -3.77
N SER A 295 -3.62 -31.85 -3.43
CA SER A 295 -4.19 -31.86 -2.08
C SER A 295 -4.27 -33.27 -1.54
N ILE A 296 -3.99 -33.45 -0.25
CA ILE A 296 -4.15 -34.75 0.41
C ILE A 296 -5.63 -35.07 0.49
N VAL A 297 -6.02 -36.26 0.03
CA VAL A 297 -7.40 -36.73 0.04
C VAL A 297 -7.61 -37.75 1.15
N ARG A 298 -6.60 -38.58 1.38
CA ARG A 298 -6.61 -39.61 2.40
C ARG A 298 -5.19 -40.00 2.79
N VAL A 299 -4.90 -39.97 4.08
CA VAL A 299 -3.71 -40.62 4.65
C VAL A 299 -4.09 -42.03 5.11
N ARG A 300 -3.46 -43.08 4.54
CA ARG A 300 -3.79 -44.46 4.92
C ARG A 300 -3.14 -44.81 6.26
N SER A 301 -3.99 -45.09 7.25
CA SER A 301 -3.61 -45.23 8.66
C SER A 301 -2.77 -46.46 9.01
N SER A 302 -2.70 -47.48 8.14
CA SER A 302 -1.95 -48.72 8.44
C SER A 302 -0.44 -48.52 8.36
N ASP A 303 0.03 -47.69 7.42
CA ASP A 303 1.46 -47.61 7.11
C ASP A 303 2.01 -46.17 7.14
N LYS A 304 1.18 -45.12 7.12
CA LYS A 304 1.58 -43.69 7.00
C LYS A 304 2.54 -43.34 5.84
N GLU A 305 2.92 -44.34 5.05
CA GLU A 305 3.83 -44.30 3.92
C GLU A 305 3.07 -44.12 2.60
N SER A 306 1.82 -44.60 2.49
CA SER A 306 1.00 -44.48 1.28
C SER A 306 -0.10 -43.45 1.46
N ILE A 307 -0.13 -42.44 0.58
CA ILE A 307 -1.03 -41.29 0.67
C ILE A 307 -1.72 -41.09 -0.68
N ASP A 308 -3.05 -40.92 -0.63
CA ASP A 308 -3.84 -40.59 -1.82
C ASP A 308 -3.92 -39.07 -1.95
N VAL A 309 -3.45 -38.53 -3.07
CA VAL A 309 -3.48 -37.10 -3.39
C VAL A 309 -4.31 -36.81 -4.64
N LEU A 310 -4.88 -35.61 -4.69
CA LEU A 310 -5.61 -35.06 -5.84
C LEU A 310 -4.71 -34.03 -6.53
N ALA A 311 -4.01 -34.46 -7.58
CA ALA A 311 -3.20 -33.58 -8.42
C ALA A 311 -4.09 -32.81 -9.41
N ASN A 312 -3.80 -31.51 -9.59
CA ASN A 312 -4.54 -30.61 -10.47
C ASN A 312 -6.06 -30.54 -10.23
N GLY A 313 -6.54 -31.01 -9.07
CA GLY A 313 -7.96 -30.98 -8.68
C GLY A 313 -8.82 -32.13 -9.21
N TRP A 314 -8.28 -33.06 -10.02
CA TRP A 314 -9.08 -34.15 -10.59
C TRP A 314 -8.32 -35.48 -10.74
N GLN A 315 -7.00 -35.47 -10.80
CA GLN A 315 -6.21 -36.69 -10.96
C GLN A 315 -5.87 -37.29 -9.59
N LYS A 316 -6.38 -38.49 -9.29
CA LYS A 316 -6.00 -39.24 -8.08
C LYS A 316 -4.67 -39.96 -8.32
N LEU A 317 -3.70 -39.69 -7.45
CA LEU A 317 -2.40 -40.36 -7.43
C LEU A 317 -2.21 -41.02 -6.06
N ALA A 318 -1.80 -42.28 -6.06
CA ALA A 318 -1.26 -42.94 -4.88
C ALA A 318 0.24 -42.73 -4.90
N VAL A 319 0.75 -42.04 -3.88
CA VAL A 319 2.16 -41.64 -3.79
C VAL A 319 2.71 -42.04 -2.43
N GLU A 320 4.02 -42.24 -2.37
CA GLU A 320 4.70 -42.51 -1.12
C GLU A 320 4.91 -41.21 -0.34
N ARG A 321 5.10 -41.29 0.98
CA ARG A 321 5.39 -40.13 1.82
C ARG A 321 6.65 -39.39 1.38
N SER A 322 7.66 -40.13 0.92
CA SER A 322 8.90 -39.60 0.32
C SER A 322 8.66 -38.79 -0.96
N ASP A 323 7.52 -39.00 -1.63
CA ASP A 323 7.12 -38.32 -2.86
C ASP A 323 6.15 -37.14 -2.60
N ILE A 324 5.96 -36.73 -1.34
CA ILE A 324 5.04 -35.64 -0.97
C ILE A 324 5.75 -34.58 -0.12
N CYS A 325 5.51 -33.33 -0.46
CA CYS A 325 6.01 -32.16 0.24
C CYS A 325 4.86 -31.22 0.63
N VAL A 326 4.72 -30.88 1.90
CA VAL A 326 3.68 -29.92 2.32
C VAL A 326 3.95 -28.52 1.78
N VAL A 327 2.87 -27.89 1.32
CA VAL A 327 2.83 -26.51 0.80
C VAL A 327 2.38 -25.59 1.94
N SER A 328 3.24 -25.44 2.93
CA SER A 328 3.14 -24.42 3.99
C SER A 328 4.09 -23.27 3.66
N GLU A 329 3.83 -22.08 4.21
CA GLU A 329 4.86 -21.03 4.21
C GLU A 329 6.07 -21.53 5.00
N GLY A 330 7.19 -21.72 4.31
CA GLY A 330 8.41 -22.26 4.88
C GLY A 330 8.65 -23.76 4.68
N GLY A 331 7.66 -24.53 4.19
CA GLY A 331 7.86 -25.95 3.90
C GLY A 331 8.64 -26.20 2.61
N VAL A 332 9.01 -27.45 2.36
CA VAL A 332 9.65 -27.90 1.10
C VAL A 332 8.78 -27.54 -0.11
N GLY A 333 7.46 -27.60 0.03
CA GLY A 333 6.52 -27.20 -1.02
C GLY A 333 6.56 -25.71 -1.33
N ALA A 334 7.10 -24.85 -0.44
CA ALA A 334 7.36 -23.45 -0.77
C ALA A 334 8.56 -23.30 -1.71
N ALA A 335 9.62 -24.10 -1.51
CA ALA A 335 10.78 -24.09 -2.41
C ALA A 335 10.35 -24.60 -3.79
N LEU A 336 9.65 -25.74 -3.85
CA LEU A 336 9.16 -26.31 -5.12
C LEU A 336 8.14 -25.46 -5.90
N ARG A 337 7.65 -24.33 -5.35
CA ARG A 337 6.76 -23.38 -6.05
C ARG A 337 7.49 -22.26 -6.78
N ALA A 338 8.69 -21.92 -6.32
CA ALA A 338 9.51 -20.85 -6.87
C ALA A 338 10.24 -21.35 -8.12
#